data_AF-A0A969J9R9-F1
#
_entry.id   AF-A0A969J9R9-F1
#
_cell.length_a   1.000
_cell.length_b   1.000
_cell.length_c   1.000
_cell.angle_alpha   90.00
_cell.angle_beta   90.00
_cell.angle_gamma   90.00
#
_symmetry.space_group_name_H-M   'P 1'
#
loop_
_entity.id
_entity.type
_entity.pdbx_description
1 polymer ?
#
loop_
_entity_poly.entity_id
_entity_poly.type
_entity_poly.pdbx_seq_one_letter_code
_entity_poly.pdbx_strand_id
1 'polypeptide(L)'
;MLLAPGSNLLGVPTLFWFILSLVFSIGFALPALKASFASNYLIMDDARQHLFWMQRFVDPELFPDDLIADFYQSITSPGVIATYWLMNQLGLEPIMSSKVLPMILGLIATVYCFGIGLELLPIPLMGFIGSLLLNQNLWLQGELVTATSTAFLYPTFLAFLYYLLRRSEVGVAISLVLTGLFYAPMLLIAAGILGLGLLDWPDPEVGPKDSPLGQKSSQPFRPLRLSANPEDYRLLAIGLAITLGIIWLYGGQSGEFGPTATAAEARTMPEFLDQGRTAFFYQNSFWNFWLKNSRSGIKLSLNPPIVILGFLLPIILRFPQRFPLATKVRRLGILLRLLVSSFSLFFLAHAVLFKLYLPSRYTSHSLRIVMAIATAMVLVVALDGIFKAWGKFSPVPWVTTVGLIILLVCYPKLAWKDAFPRSKYLVGAESGIYLFLQNQPKASLVASLAVEADNLPAFAQRSVLVSWEHAIPYKMGYYRQIRQRARDLIQAHYSPDPQVIRWFIDTYGVDFFVLERDAFELEYMTENSWFLQWQDLAETTAQQLEQAPPFLLQKMNSCTSFATPNLVVLEAQCLTRE
;
A
#
# COMPACT_ATOMS: atom_id res chain seq x y z
N MET A 1 -17.69 34.26 2.91
CA MET A 1 -18.04 33.03 2.20
C MET A 1 -16.96 31.95 2.33
N LEU A 2 -15.69 32.25 2.04
CA LEU A 2 -14.55 31.28 2.13
C LEU A 2 -14.27 30.71 3.53
N LEU A 3 -14.22 31.58 4.56
CA LEU A 3 -13.97 31.20 5.96
C LEU A 3 -15.23 31.27 6.83
N ALA A 4 -16.41 31.16 6.21
CA ALA A 4 -17.66 31.16 6.96
C ALA A 4 -17.80 29.81 7.71
N PRO A 5 -18.19 29.81 8.99
CA PRO A 5 -18.45 28.56 9.70
C PRO A 5 -19.61 27.82 9.02
N GLY A 6 -19.43 26.52 8.84
CA GLY A 6 -20.44 25.63 8.27
C GLY A 6 -20.41 24.31 9.01
N SER A 7 -21.41 24.06 9.85
CA SER A 7 -21.60 22.76 10.54
C SER A 7 -22.54 21.83 9.77
N ASN A 8 -23.36 22.37 8.86
CA ASN A 8 -24.29 21.60 8.04
C ASN A 8 -23.68 21.30 6.67
N LEU A 9 -23.63 20.01 6.31
CA LEU A 9 -23.17 19.52 5.01
C LEU A 9 -24.01 20.07 3.85
N LEU A 10 -25.29 20.37 4.10
CA LEU A 10 -26.22 20.92 3.11
C LEU A 10 -26.17 22.44 3.00
N GLY A 11 -25.33 23.12 3.80
CA GLY A 11 -25.12 24.55 3.64
C GLY A 11 -24.47 24.83 2.28
N VAL A 12 -24.97 25.82 1.53
CA VAL A 12 -24.48 26.17 0.19
C VAL A 12 -22.95 26.28 0.12
N PRO A 13 -22.24 26.95 1.06
CA PRO A 13 -20.78 26.99 1.04
C PRO A 13 -20.15 25.62 1.28
N THR A 14 -20.67 24.82 2.20
CA THR A 14 -20.14 23.49 2.51
C THR A 14 -20.27 22.55 1.31
N LEU A 15 -21.45 22.56 0.67
CA LEU A 15 -21.74 21.75 -0.50
C LEU A 15 -20.82 22.09 -1.67
N PHE A 16 -20.55 23.39 -1.90
CA PHE A 16 -19.62 23.83 -2.93
C PHE A 16 -18.21 23.24 -2.74
N TRP A 17 -17.63 23.38 -1.54
CA TRP A 17 -16.29 22.84 -1.24
C TRP A 17 -16.25 21.31 -1.27
N PHE A 18 -17.34 20.68 -0.85
CA PHE A 18 -17.47 19.23 -0.91
C PHE A 18 -17.47 18.72 -2.36
N ILE A 19 -18.32 19.28 -3.22
CA ILE A 19 -18.36 18.94 -4.66
C ILE A 19 -16.99 19.18 -5.29
N LEU A 20 -16.35 20.31 -4.99
CA LEU A 20 -15.03 20.63 -5.53
C LEU A 20 -13.97 19.60 -5.10
N SER A 21 -14.03 19.12 -3.86
CA SER A 21 -13.15 18.04 -3.36
C SER A 21 -13.32 16.76 -4.18
N LEU A 22 -14.56 16.38 -4.48
CA LEU A 22 -14.86 15.21 -5.31
C LEU A 22 -14.36 15.40 -6.75
N VAL A 23 -14.60 16.57 -7.35
CA VAL A 23 -14.11 16.90 -8.70
C VAL A 23 -12.60 16.73 -8.81
N PHE A 24 -11.82 17.24 -7.85
CA PHE A 24 -10.37 17.05 -7.87
C PHE A 24 -9.93 15.61 -7.57
N SER A 25 -10.64 14.90 -6.70
CA SER A 25 -10.40 13.46 -6.51
C SER A 25 -10.57 12.68 -7.82
N ILE A 26 -11.61 12.96 -8.60
CA ILE A 26 -11.81 12.37 -9.93
C ILE A 26 -10.69 12.82 -10.87
N GLY A 27 -10.39 14.13 -10.90
CA GLY A 27 -9.35 14.71 -11.75
C GLY A 27 -7.97 14.07 -11.56
N PHE A 28 -7.61 13.69 -10.33
CA PHE A 28 -6.36 12.98 -10.06
C PHE A 28 -6.39 11.50 -10.44
N ALA A 29 -7.56 10.87 -10.42
CA ALA A 29 -7.74 9.48 -10.82
C ALA A 29 -7.74 9.28 -12.34
N LEU A 30 -8.28 10.24 -13.10
CA LEU A 30 -8.48 10.12 -14.55
C LEU A 30 -7.22 9.76 -15.34
N PRO A 31 -6.03 10.34 -15.09
CA PRO A 31 -4.83 9.97 -15.83
C PRO A 31 -4.38 8.53 -15.54
N ALA A 32 -4.50 8.05 -14.29
CA ALA A 32 -4.25 6.64 -13.97
C ALA A 32 -5.25 5.73 -14.67
N LEU A 33 -6.54 6.07 -14.63
CA LEU A 33 -7.58 5.29 -15.30
C LEU A 33 -7.33 5.23 -16.80
N LYS A 34 -7.04 6.37 -17.46
CA LYS A 34 -6.68 6.42 -18.88
C LYS A 34 -5.46 5.56 -19.19
N ALA A 35 -4.41 5.65 -18.37
CA ALA A 35 -3.22 4.83 -18.53
C ALA A 35 -3.55 3.33 -18.40
N SER A 36 -4.42 2.95 -17.47
CA SER A 36 -4.79 1.55 -17.23
C SER A 36 -5.48 0.86 -18.42
N PHE A 37 -6.09 1.64 -19.30
CA PHE A 37 -6.77 1.18 -20.52
C PHE A 37 -5.96 1.41 -21.81
N ALA A 38 -4.71 1.87 -21.70
CA ALA A 38 -3.87 2.13 -22.87
C ALA A 38 -3.39 0.84 -23.57
N SER A 39 -3.40 -0.30 -22.88
CA SER A 39 -3.04 -1.61 -23.41
C SER A 39 -3.85 -2.72 -22.72
N ASN A 40 -4.05 -3.83 -23.43
CA ASN A 40 -4.71 -5.02 -22.90
C ASN A 40 -3.82 -5.76 -21.87
N TYR A 41 -2.50 -5.73 -22.08
CA TYR A 41 -1.51 -6.36 -21.20
C TYR A 41 -0.89 -5.33 -20.27
N LEU A 42 -1.73 -4.69 -19.47
CA LEU A 42 -1.30 -3.66 -18.55
C LEU A 42 -1.89 -3.91 -17.17
N ILE A 43 -1.02 -4.01 -16.18
CA ILE A 43 -1.34 -4.32 -14.80
C ILE A 43 -0.45 -3.52 -13.85
N MET A 44 -0.95 -3.21 -12.66
CA MET A 44 -0.13 -2.56 -11.64
C MET A 44 0.80 -3.60 -11.00
N ASP A 45 2.04 -3.19 -10.68
CA ASP A 45 3.09 -4.08 -10.17
C ASP A 45 2.68 -4.97 -8.97
N ASP A 46 2.11 -4.39 -7.90
CA ASP A 46 1.60 -5.17 -6.76
C ASP A 46 0.33 -5.98 -7.15
N ALA A 47 -0.43 -5.53 -8.15
CA ALA A 47 -1.66 -6.19 -8.57
C ALA A 47 -1.39 -7.51 -9.32
N ARG A 48 -0.34 -7.58 -10.17
CA ARG A 48 0.06 -8.84 -10.83
C ARG A 48 0.43 -9.92 -9.83
N GLN A 49 1.03 -9.52 -8.70
CA GLN A 49 1.39 -10.40 -7.61
C GLN A 49 0.17 -10.91 -6.83
N HIS A 50 -0.75 -10.02 -6.47
CA HIS A 50 -1.79 -10.31 -5.48
C HIS A 50 -3.15 -10.74 -6.05
N LEU A 51 -3.45 -10.41 -7.30
CA LEU A 51 -4.83 -10.51 -7.82
C LEU A 51 -5.02 -11.58 -8.89
N PHE A 52 -3.94 -12.11 -9.49
CA PHE A 52 -4.05 -13.03 -10.64
C PHE A 52 -4.88 -14.29 -10.31
N TRP A 53 -4.72 -14.86 -9.11
CA TRP A 53 -5.42 -16.07 -8.68
C TRP A 53 -6.95 -15.89 -8.62
N MET A 54 -7.42 -14.64 -8.47
CA MET A 54 -8.85 -14.33 -8.42
C MET A 54 -9.54 -14.61 -9.75
N GLN A 55 -8.79 -14.81 -10.85
CA GLN A 55 -9.37 -15.28 -12.11
C GLN A 55 -10.07 -16.63 -11.97
N ARG A 56 -9.83 -17.39 -10.89
CA ARG A 56 -10.65 -18.54 -10.46
C ARG A 56 -12.13 -18.20 -10.25
N PHE A 57 -12.50 -16.93 -10.04
CA PHE A 57 -13.91 -16.50 -9.98
C PHE A 57 -14.57 -16.45 -11.36
N VAL A 58 -13.78 -16.26 -12.41
CA VAL A 58 -14.24 -16.26 -13.81
C VAL A 58 -14.24 -17.71 -14.31
N ASP A 59 -13.17 -18.44 -14.06
CA ASP A 59 -12.96 -19.81 -14.51
C ASP A 59 -12.33 -20.65 -13.39
N PRO A 60 -13.12 -21.47 -12.67
CA PRO A 60 -12.65 -22.25 -11.53
C PRO A 60 -11.55 -23.28 -11.85
N GLU A 61 -11.34 -23.61 -13.12
CA GLU A 61 -10.30 -24.57 -13.55
C GLU A 61 -8.91 -23.91 -13.71
N LEU A 62 -8.79 -22.59 -13.52
CA LEU A 62 -7.52 -21.90 -13.64
C LEU A 62 -6.59 -22.17 -12.43
N PHE A 63 -5.31 -22.35 -12.75
CA PHE A 63 -4.23 -22.61 -11.79
C PHE A 63 -4.47 -23.87 -10.93
N PRO A 64 -4.74 -25.05 -11.52
CA PRO A 64 -4.90 -26.27 -10.73
C PRO A 64 -3.59 -26.62 -10.01
N ASP A 65 -3.67 -26.98 -8.73
CA ASP A 65 -2.53 -27.38 -7.88
C ASP A 65 -1.35 -26.37 -7.85
N ASP A 66 -1.66 -25.08 -8.01
CA ASP A 66 -0.67 -24.00 -8.10
C ASP A 66 -0.31 -23.44 -6.71
N LEU A 67 0.91 -23.76 -6.27
CA LEU A 67 1.50 -23.29 -5.00
C LEU A 67 1.44 -21.76 -4.82
N ILE A 68 1.68 -21.00 -5.89
CA ILE A 68 1.71 -19.53 -5.84
C ILE A 68 0.28 -19.02 -5.68
N ALA A 69 -0.64 -19.48 -6.52
CA ALA A 69 -2.05 -19.07 -6.46
C ALA A 69 -2.67 -19.40 -5.09
N ASP A 70 -2.44 -20.60 -4.58
CA ASP A 70 -2.97 -21.05 -3.29
C ASP A 70 -2.38 -20.26 -2.12
N PHE A 71 -1.08 -19.95 -2.19
CA PHE A 71 -0.45 -19.08 -1.20
C PHE A 71 -1.07 -17.68 -1.19
N TYR A 72 -1.14 -17.01 -2.34
CA TYR A 72 -1.70 -15.65 -2.40
C TYR A 72 -3.19 -15.62 -2.07
N GLN A 73 -3.95 -16.66 -2.41
CA GLN A 73 -5.33 -16.82 -1.97
C GLN A 73 -5.42 -16.91 -0.43
N SER A 74 -4.56 -17.69 0.21
CA SER A 74 -4.57 -17.89 1.68
C SER A 74 -4.25 -16.64 2.49
N ILE A 75 -3.41 -15.74 1.96
CA ILE A 75 -3.00 -14.51 2.66
C ILE A 75 -3.82 -13.28 2.29
N THR A 76 -4.66 -13.35 1.25
CA THR A 76 -5.47 -12.21 0.83
C THR A 76 -6.55 -11.93 1.87
N SER A 77 -6.65 -10.67 2.28
CA SER A 77 -7.63 -10.24 3.28
C SER A 77 -9.07 -10.53 2.83
N PRO A 78 -9.95 -11.10 3.68
CA PRO A 78 -11.30 -11.50 3.29
C PRO A 78 -12.16 -10.38 2.67
N GLY A 79 -11.99 -9.14 3.13
CA GLY A 79 -12.70 -7.99 2.56
C GLY A 79 -12.36 -7.74 1.09
N VAL A 80 -11.10 -7.95 0.70
CA VAL A 80 -10.67 -7.83 -0.70
C VAL A 80 -11.27 -8.96 -1.53
N ILE A 81 -11.18 -10.20 -1.05
CA ILE A 81 -11.79 -11.37 -1.72
C ILE A 81 -13.28 -11.11 -1.99
N ALA A 82 -14.03 -10.72 -0.96
CA ALA A 82 -15.46 -10.44 -1.07
C ALA A 82 -15.77 -9.31 -2.06
N THR A 83 -14.93 -8.28 -2.11
CA THR A 83 -15.10 -7.15 -3.05
C THR A 83 -14.92 -7.61 -4.49
N TYR A 84 -13.82 -8.30 -4.79
CA TYR A 84 -13.54 -8.78 -6.15
C TYR A 84 -14.53 -9.86 -6.59
N TRP A 85 -14.94 -10.75 -5.68
CA TRP A 85 -16.01 -11.71 -5.95
C TRP A 85 -17.32 -11.01 -6.31
N LEU A 86 -17.74 -9.99 -5.55
CA LEU A 86 -18.97 -9.24 -5.83
C LEU A 86 -18.88 -8.50 -7.17
N MET A 87 -17.73 -7.89 -7.48
CA MET A 87 -17.53 -7.22 -8.77
C MET A 87 -17.60 -8.21 -9.94
N ASN A 88 -17.07 -9.42 -9.77
CA ASN A 88 -17.20 -10.50 -10.75
C ASN A 88 -18.67 -10.89 -10.97
N GLN A 89 -19.48 -10.99 -9.91
CA GLN A 89 -20.93 -11.22 -10.04
C GLN A 89 -21.66 -10.09 -10.80
N LEU A 90 -21.09 -8.88 -10.81
CA LEU A 90 -21.60 -7.74 -11.57
C LEU A 90 -21.03 -7.67 -13.01
N GLY A 91 -20.29 -8.70 -13.45
CA GLY A 91 -19.71 -8.79 -14.79
C GLY A 91 -18.37 -8.07 -14.96
N LEU A 92 -17.70 -7.68 -13.88
CA LEU A 92 -16.36 -7.09 -13.91
C LEU A 92 -15.32 -8.10 -13.44
N GLU A 93 -14.54 -8.64 -14.37
CA GLU A 93 -13.43 -9.55 -14.06
C GLU A 93 -12.42 -8.92 -13.07
N PRO A 94 -11.66 -9.72 -12.31
CA PRO A 94 -10.76 -9.19 -11.29
C PRO A 94 -9.74 -8.17 -11.79
N ILE A 95 -9.06 -8.43 -12.91
CA ILE A 95 -8.05 -7.48 -13.43
C ILE A 95 -8.71 -6.17 -13.87
N MET A 96 -9.90 -6.22 -14.50
CA MET A 96 -10.69 -5.04 -14.84
C MET A 96 -11.11 -4.26 -13.59
N SER A 97 -11.58 -4.98 -12.57
CA SER A 97 -11.97 -4.41 -11.27
C SER A 97 -10.82 -3.64 -10.62
N SER A 98 -9.60 -4.17 -10.69
CA SER A 98 -8.40 -3.52 -10.13
C SER A 98 -8.08 -2.17 -10.79
N LYS A 99 -8.52 -1.92 -12.03
CA LYS A 99 -8.34 -0.65 -12.74
C LYS A 99 -9.33 0.42 -12.30
N VAL A 100 -10.56 0.03 -11.96
CA VAL A 100 -11.66 0.96 -11.62
C VAL A 100 -11.71 1.29 -10.12
N LEU A 101 -11.42 0.30 -9.27
CA LEU A 101 -11.48 0.43 -7.81
C LEU A 101 -10.69 1.62 -7.22
N PRO A 102 -9.46 1.94 -7.68
CA PRO A 102 -8.68 3.05 -7.13
C PRO A 102 -9.44 4.38 -7.11
N MET A 103 -10.21 4.68 -8.16
CA MET A 103 -11.02 5.89 -8.23
C MET A 103 -12.14 5.89 -7.18
N ILE A 104 -12.86 4.77 -7.02
CA ILE A 104 -13.95 4.61 -6.05
C ILE A 104 -13.41 4.77 -4.62
N LEU A 105 -12.29 4.11 -4.32
CA LEU A 105 -11.64 4.19 -3.01
C LEU A 105 -11.15 5.62 -2.73
N GLY A 106 -10.56 6.31 -3.72
CA GLY A 106 -10.17 7.71 -3.59
C GLY A 106 -11.34 8.64 -3.25
N LEU A 107 -12.50 8.42 -3.86
CA LEU A 107 -13.71 9.20 -3.57
C LEU A 107 -14.21 8.98 -2.15
N ILE A 108 -14.29 7.73 -1.68
CA ILE A 108 -14.73 7.43 -0.31
C ILE A 108 -13.75 8.04 0.71
N ALA A 109 -12.44 7.92 0.47
CA ALA A 109 -11.42 8.56 1.30
C ALA A 109 -11.57 10.09 1.34
N THR A 110 -11.89 10.71 0.19
CA THR A 110 -12.17 12.15 0.07
C THR A 110 -13.35 12.57 0.93
N VAL A 111 -14.46 11.82 0.88
CA VAL A 111 -15.68 12.11 1.66
C VAL A 111 -15.38 12.11 3.16
N TYR A 112 -14.75 11.05 3.66
CA TYR A 112 -14.43 10.97 5.09
C TYR A 112 -13.35 11.97 5.52
N CYS A 113 -12.33 12.22 4.70
CA CYS A 113 -11.33 13.23 5.01
C CYS A 113 -11.94 14.63 5.08
N PHE A 114 -12.87 14.96 4.17
CA PHE A 114 -13.60 16.23 4.21
C PHE A 114 -14.43 16.35 5.48
N GLY A 115 -15.16 15.28 5.84
CA GLY A 115 -15.95 15.20 7.07
C GLY A 115 -15.10 15.37 8.35
N ILE A 116 -13.95 14.70 8.43
CA ILE A 116 -12.98 14.87 9.54
C ILE A 116 -12.52 16.32 9.64
N GLY A 117 -12.23 16.96 8.50
CA GLY A 117 -11.85 18.37 8.46
C GLY A 117 -12.88 19.27 9.14
N LEU A 118 -14.17 19.06 8.85
CA LEU A 118 -15.28 19.81 9.47
C LEU A 118 -15.44 19.55 10.97
N GLU A 119 -15.21 18.32 11.42
CA GLU A 119 -15.29 17.97 12.86
C GLU A 119 -14.14 18.59 13.67
N LEU A 120 -12.97 18.74 13.06
CA LEU A 120 -11.78 19.33 13.70
C LEU A 120 -11.77 20.86 13.66
N LEU A 121 -12.17 21.45 12.52
CA LEU A 121 -12.30 22.89 12.35
C LEU A 121 -13.50 23.13 11.41
N PRO A 122 -14.63 23.68 11.90
CA PRO A 122 -15.90 23.75 11.17
C PRO A 122 -15.91 24.85 10.07
N ILE A 123 -14.94 24.76 9.17
CA ILE A 123 -14.70 25.64 8.03
C ILE A 123 -14.59 24.73 6.80
N PRO A 124 -15.49 24.82 5.81
CA PRO A 124 -15.46 23.94 4.64
C PRO A 124 -14.13 23.90 3.86
N LEU A 125 -13.40 25.01 3.85
CA LEU A 125 -12.06 25.09 3.24
C LEU A 125 -11.06 24.13 3.90
N MET A 126 -11.22 23.82 5.20
CA MET A 126 -10.41 22.81 5.90
C MET A 126 -10.62 21.42 5.30
N GLY A 127 -11.88 21.03 5.11
CA GLY A 127 -12.22 19.75 4.49
C GLY A 127 -11.67 19.67 3.06
N PHE A 128 -11.81 20.74 2.29
CA PHE A 128 -11.27 20.82 0.93
C PHE A 128 -9.76 20.67 0.88
N ILE A 129 -8.99 21.53 1.58
CA ILE A 129 -7.53 21.47 1.54
C ILE A 129 -7.01 20.14 2.10
N GLY A 130 -7.60 19.64 3.19
CA GLY A 130 -7.23 18.36 3.79
C GLY A 130 -7.41 17.19 2.82
N SER A 131 -8.58 17.11 2.19
CA SER A 131 -8.88 16.07 1.21
C SER A 131 -8.03 16.18 -0.06
N LEU A 132 -7.74 17.40 -0.52
CA LEU A 132 -6.88 17.67 -1.68
C LEU A 132 -5.44 17.20 -1.41
N LEU A 133 -4.84 17.60 -0.28
CA LEU A 133 -3.47 17.21 0.10
C LEU A 133 -3.36 15.71 0.33
N LEU A 134 -4.36 15.10 0.97
CA LEU A 134 -4.38 13.66 1.18
C LEU A 134 -4.42 12.94 -0.18
N ASN A 135 -5.33 13.28 -1.08
CA ASN A 135 -5.39 12.66 -2.40
C ASN A 135 -4.07 12.80 -3.17
N GLN A 136 -3.46 13.99 -3.18
CA GLN A 136 -2.16 14.18 -3.82
C GLN A 136 -1.12 13.23 -3.27
N ASN A 137 -1.05 13.07 -1.94
CA ASN A 137 -0.15 12.12 -1.30
C ASN A 137 -0.44 10.67 -1.73
N LEU A 138 -1.72 10.25 -1.71
CA LEU A 138 -2.12 8.88 -2.08
C LEU A 138 -1.76 8.53 -3.53
N TRP A 139 -2.05 9.44 -4.47
CA TRP A 139 -1.76 9.27 -5.89
C TRP A 139 -0.27 9.38 -6.23
N LEU A 140 0.53 10.12 -5.44
CA LEU A 140 1.99 10.18 -5.58
C LEU A 140 2.71 8.93 -5.04
N GLN A 141 2.15 8.29 -4.03
CA GLN A 141 2.73 7.09 -3.43
C GLN A 141 2.33 5.81 -4.18
N GLY A 142 1.27 5.84 -4.99
CA GLY A 142 0.81 4.73 -5.82
C GLY A 142 0.03 3.65 -5.06
N GLU A 143 -0.14 3.78 -3.74
CA GLU A 143 -0.81 2.77 -2.92
C GLU A 143 -2.29 2.58 -3.25
N LEU A 144 -2.96 3.68 -3.62
CA LEU A 144 -4.37 3.63 -4.03
C LEU A 144 -4.53 2.87 -5.36
N VAL A 145 -3.55 2.99 -6.26
CA VAL A 145 -3.57 2.38 -7.61
C VAL A 145 -3.44 0.86 -7.55
N THR A 146 -2.88 0.33 -6.46
CA THR A 146 -2.69 -1.13 -6.30
C THR A 146 -4.00 -1.91 -6.29
N ALA A 147 -5.10 -1.31 -5.81
CA ALA A 147 -6.38 -1.98 -5.56
C ALA A 147 -6.28 -3.29 -4.74
N THR A 148 -5.21 -3.43 -3.95
CA THR A 148 -5.00 -4.51 -2.97
C THR A 148 -5.45 -4.06 -1.57
N SER A 149 -5.26 -4.90 -0.54
CA SER A 149 -5.58 -4.60 0.86
C SER A 149 -5.13 -3.20 1.33
N THR A 150 -3.97 -2.73 0.86
CA THR A 150 -3.44 -1.40 1.22
C THR A 150 -4.30 -0.25 0.67
N ALA A 151 -4.96 -0.40 -0.48
CA ALA A 151 -5.80 0.65 -1.05
C ALA A 151 -7.09 0.88 -0.23
N PHE A 152 -7.68 -0.19 0.31
CA PHE A 152 -8.90 -0.16 1.11
C PHE A 152 -8.70 0.41 2.53
N LEU A 153 -7.44 0.55 2.95
CA LEU A 153 -7.09 1.13 4.23
C LEU A 153 -7.66 2.54 4.41
N TYR A 154 -7.40 3.45 3.47
CA TYR A 154 -7.71 4.87 3.66
C TYR A 154 -9.21 5.12 3.80
N PRO A 155 -10.10 4.58 2.94
CA PRO A 155 -11.54 4.70 3.11
C PRO A 155 -12.04 4.23 4.48
N THR A 156 -11.63 3.03 4.90
CA THR A 156 -12.15 2.39 6.12
C THR A 156 -11.62 3.05 7.38
N PHE A 157 -10.33 3.39 7.42
CA PHE A 157 -9.71 4.02 8.58
C PHE A 157 -10.13 5.49 8.75
N LEU A 158 -10.32 6.23 7.65
CA LEU A 158 -10.88 7.59 7.73
C LEU A 158 -12.35 7.55 8.17
N ALA A 159 -13.12 6.55 7.74
CA ALA A 159 -14.47 6.34 8.26
C ALA A 159 -14.45 6.14 9.78
N PHE A 160 -13.53 5.31 10.30
CA PHE A 160 -13.33 5.13 11.73
C PHE A 160 -13.04 6.44 12.47
N LEU A 161 -12.06 7.22 11.99
CA LEU A 161 -11.74 8.51 12.61
C LEU A 161 -12.93 9.48 12.58
N TYR A 162 -13.68 9.52 11.47
CA TYR A 162 -14.86 10.36 11.32
C TYR A 162 -15.97 9.97 12.31
N TYR A 163 -16.34 8.69 12.38
CA TYR A 163 -17.39 8.23 13.28
C TYR A 163 -16.97 8.30 14.76
N LEU A 164 -15.68 8.11 15.05
CA LEU A 164 -15.14 8.31 16.40
C LEU A 164 -15.23 9.77 16.83
N LEU A 165 -14.88 10.72 15.95
CA LEU A 165 -15.06 12.16 16.21
C LEU A 165 -16.53 12.49 16.50
N ARG A 166 -17.46 11.86 15.77
CA ARG A 166 -18.90 12.00 16.00
C ARG A 166 -19.47 11.21 17.16
N ARG A 167 -18.65 10.41 17.87
CA ARG A 167 -19.09 9.51 18.93
C ARG A 167 -20.18 8.52 18.49
N SER A 168 -20.21 8.13 17.22
CA SER A 168 -21.17 7.15 16.70
C SER A 168 -20.67 5.73 16.97
N GLU A 169 -21.23 5.06 17.99
CA GLU A 169 -20.83 3.69 18.36
C GLU A 169 -21.01 2.70 17.19
N VAL A 170 -22.14 2.77 16.48
CA VAL A 170 -22.43 1.91 15.32
C VAL A 170 -21.46 2.20 14.17
N GLY A 171 -21.22 3.47 13.86
CA GLY A 171 -20.28 3.86 12.81
C GLY A 171 -18.85 3.41 13.13
N VAL A 172 -18.42 3.52 14.40
CA VAL A 172 -17.14 3.00 14.88
C VAL A 172 -17.08 1.48 14.74
N ALA A 173 -18.10 0.74 15.18
CA ALA A 173 -18.12 -0.71 15.09
C ALA A 173 -18.00 -1.20 13.63
N ILE A 174 -18.82 -0.64 12.73
CA ILE A 174 -18.80 -1.01 11.30
C ILE A 174 -17.43 -0.69 10.69
N SER A 175 -16.91 0.51 10.91
CA SER A 175 -15.61 0.90 10.35
C SER A 175 -14.45 0.08 10.90
N LEU A 176 -14.46 -0.32 12.18
CA LEU A 176 -13.45 -1.23 12.74
C LEU A 176 -13.51 -2.62 12.10
N VAL A 177 -14.70 -3.19 11.93
CA VAL A 177 -14.88 -4.47 11.22
C VAL A 177 -14.31 -4.36 9.81
N LEU A 178 -14.68 -3.32 9.05
CA LEU A 178 -14.17 -3.10 7.71
C LEU A 178 -12.64 -2.93 7.70
N THR A 179 -12.07 -2.09 8.56
CA THR A 179 -10.62 -1.94 8.66
C THR A 179 -9.93 -3.27 9.00
N GLY A 180 -10.51 -4.11 9.86
CA GLY A 180 -9.99 -5.45 10.15
C GLY A 180 -10.03 -6.40 8.96
N LEU A 181 -11.16 -6.42 8.24
CA LEU A 181 -11.37 -7.31 7.08
C LEU A 181 -10.54 -6.92 5.86
N PHE A 182 -10.17 -5.64 5.72
CA PHE A 182 -9.36 -5.15 4.60
C PHE A 182 -7.88 -4.96 4.94
N TYR A 183 -7.55 -4.46 6.15
CA TYR A 183 -6.18 -4.12 6.54
C TYR A 183 -5.96 -4.18 8.07
N ALA A 184 -5.80 -5.39 8.58
CA ALA A 184 -5.66 -5.68 10.03
C ALA A 184 -4.60 -4.84 10.78
N PRO A 185 -3.43 -4.45 10.24
CA PRO A 185 -2.47 -3.64 10.98
C PRO A 185 -3.04 -2.31 11.48
N MET A 186 -3.98 -1.71 10.75
CA MET A 186 -4.59 -0.43 11.13
C MET A 186 -5.75 -0.58 12.12
N LEU A 187 -6.31 -1.78 12.25
CA LEU A 187 -7.23 -2.10 13.34
C LEU A 187 -6.50 -2.01 14.69
N LEU A 188 -5.23 -2.43 14.76
CA LEU A 188 -4.43 -2.30 15.99
C LEU A 188 -4.18 -0.83 16.34
N ILE A 189 -3.93 0.02 15.35
CA ILE A 189 -3.81 1.47 15.58
C ILE A 189 -5.13 2.03 16.11
N ALA A 190 -6.26 1.63 15.51
CA ALA A 190 -7.59 2.04 15.95
C ALA A 190 -7.88 1.62 17.40
N ALA A 191 -7.55 0.38 17.78
CA ALA A 191 -7.64 -0.11 19.14
C ALA A 191 -6.77 0.72 20.11
N GLY A 192 -5.54 1.05 19.73
CA GLY A 192 -4.67 1.94 20.50
C GLY A 192 -5.25 3.35 20.66
N ILE A 193 -5.89 3.91 19.62
CA ILE A 193 -6.58 5.21 19.70
C ILE A 193 -7.72 5.17 20.71
N LEU A 194 -8.51 4.09 20.73
CA LEU A 194 -9.60 3.91 21.69
C LEU A 194 -9.08 3.73 23.12
N GLY A 195 -8.00 2.95 23.30
CA GLY A 195 -7.36 2.78 24.61
C GLY A 195 -6.79 4.10 25.17
N LEU A 196 -6.07 4.85 24.32
CA LEU A 196 -5.64 6.21 24.65
C LEU A 196 -6.82 7.18 24.82
N GLY A 197 -8.00 6.81 24.32
CA GLY A 197 -9.26 7.52 24.51
C GLY A 197 -9.71 7.61 25.96
N LEU A 198 -9.32 6.64 26.80
CA LEU A 198 -9.59 6.64 28.23
C LEU A 198 -8.75 7.64 29.01
N LEU A 199 -7.69 8.21 28.42
CA LEU A 199 -6.87 9.20 29.11
C LEU A 199 -7.49 10.59 28.89
N ASP A 200 -7.58 11.39 29.95
CA ASP A 200 -7.87 12.82 29.85
C ASP A 200 -6.66 13.52 29.23
N TRP A 201 -6.68 13.69 27.91
CA TRP A 201 -5.66 14.45 27.21
C TRP A 201 -5.90 15.93 27.50
N PRO A 202 -4.87 16.68 27.92
CA PRO A 202 -4.99 18.13 27.99
C PRO A 202 -5.21 18.65 26.56
N ASP A 203 -6.43 19.10 26.26
CA ASP A 203 -6.62 19.94 25.09
C ASP A 203 -5.75 21.19 25.32
N PRO A 204 -4.92 21.59 24.34
CA PRO A 204 -4.17 22.82 24.47
C PRO A 204 -5.20 23.94 24.73
N GLU A 205 -5.11 24.62 25.87
CA GLU A 205 -5.97 25.76 26.19
C GLU A 205 -5.70 26.87 25.16
N VAL A 206 -6.48 26.87 24.07
CA VAL A 206 -6.43 27.92 23.04
C VAL A 206 -7.50 28.95 23.38
N GLY A 207 -7.27 29.72 24.44
CA GLY A 207 -8.14 30.82 24.87
C GLY A 207 -7.34 32.02 25.38
N PRO A 208 -7.83 33.26 25.22
CA PRO A 208 -7.19 34.42 25.83
C PRO A 208 -7.23 34.31 27.35
N LYS A 209 -6.08 34.55 28.00
CA LYS A 209 -5.89 34.48 29.46
C LYS A 209 -6.75 35.47 30.26
N ASP A 210 -7.46 36.37 29.59
CA ASP A 210 -8.12 37.54 30.19
C ASP A 210 -9.67 37.49 30.14
N SER A 211 -10.27 36.32 29.92
CA SER A 211 -11.71 36.15 30.14
C SER A 211 -12.03 36.21 31.65
N PRO A 212 -13.01 37.01 32.10
CA PRO A 212 -13.40 37.10 33.51
C PRO A 212 -14.07 35.81 34.05
N LEU A 213 -14.26 34.79 33.21
CA LEU A 213 -14.64 33.42 33.61
C LEU A 213 -13.49 32.40 33.48
N GLY A 214 -12.28 32.84 33.17
CA GLY A 214 -11.07 32.02 33.10
C GLY A 214 -10.51 31.73 34.49
N GLN A 215 -11.05 30.73 35.17
CA GLN A 215 -10.43 30.20 36.36
C GLN A 215 -9.02 29.71 36.01
N LYS A 216 -8.00 30.35 36.61
CA LYS A 216 -6.57 30.04 36.44
C LYS A 216 -6.32 28.53 36.61
N SER A 217 -6.17 27.79 35.52
CA SER A 217 -5.52 26.48 35.54
C SER A 217 -4.00 26.69 35.44
N SER A 218 -3.42 27.26 36.50
CA SER A 218 -1.96 27.44 36.63
C SER A 218 -1.30 26.19 37.22
N GLN A 219 -1.60 25.01 36.67
CA GLN A 219 -0.94 23.76 37.04
C GLN A 219 -0.22 23.21 35.80
N PRO A 220 1.13 23.28 35.74
CA PRO A 220 1.89 22.90 34.55
C PRO A 220 1.86 21.39 34.24
N PHE A 221 1.30 20.58 35.14
CA PHE A 221 1.10 19.15 34.96
C PHE A 221 -0.27 18.76 35.53
N ARG A 222 -1.28 18.64 34.66
CA ARG A 222 -2.51 17.95 35.02
C ARG A 222 -2.18 16.45 35.04
N PRO A 223 -2.35 15.74 36.17
CA PRO A 223 -2.07 14.30 36.19
C PRO A 223 -2.97 13.59 35.17
N LEU A 224 -2.44 12.58 34.50
CA LEU A 224 -3.22 11.70 33.63
C LEU A 224 -4.38 11.11 34.46
N ARG A 225 -5.60 11.48 34.10
CA ARG A 225 -6.82 10.94 34.72
C ARG A 225 -7.50 10.01 33.73
N LEU A 226 -8.16 9.00 34.27
CA LEU A 226 -9.05 8.17 33.48
C LEU A 226 -10.33 8.95 33.18
N SER A 227 -10.85 8.75 31.97
CA SER A 227 -12.10 9.36 31.53
C SER A 227 -13.22 8.98 32.47
N ALA A 228 -14.03 9.97 32.82
CA ALA A 228 -15.26 9.77 33.58
C ALA A 228 -16.46 9.45 32.65
N ASN A 229 -16.29 9.50 31.33
CA ASN A 229 -17.39 9.29 30.38
C ASN A 229 -17.58 7.77 30.12
N PRO A 230 -18.74 7.19 30.46
CA PRO A 230 -19.02 5.77 30.20
C PRO A 230 -18.97 5.39 28.71
N GLU A 231 -19.20 6.35 27.79
CA GLU A 231 -19.07 6.12 26.34
C GLU A 231 -17.65 5.71 25.94
N ASP A 232 -16.61 6.27 26.57
CA ASP A 232 -15.22 5.94 26.21
C ASP A 232 -14.91 4.47 26.53
N TYR A 233 -15.47 3.94 27.62
CA TYR A 233 -15.34 2.52 28.00
C TYR A 233 -16.14 1.61 27.06
N ARG A 234 -17.36 2.01 26.65
CA ARG A 234 -18.14 1.23 25.68
C ARG A 234 -17.44 1.16 24.33
N LEU A 235 -16.95 2.29 23.83
CA LEU A 235 -16.18 2.34 22.59
C LEU A 235 -14.92 1.46 22.67
N LEU A 236 -14.20 1.50 23.79
CA LEU A 236 -13.06 0.59 24.00
C LEU A 236 -13.50 -0.88 24.02
N ALA A 237 -14.56 -1.23 24.74
CA ALA A 237 -15.06 -2.60 24.81
C ALA A 237 -15.46 -3.14 23.44
N ILE A 238 -16.20 -2.34 22.64
CA ILE A 238 -16.53 -2.64 21.24
C ILE A 238 -15.24 -2.84 20.44
N GLY A 239 -14.28 -1.92 20.57
CA GLY A 239 -13.01 -1.96 19.85
C GLY A 239 -12.18 -3.20 20.16
N LEU A 240 -12.07 -3.57 21.44
CA LEU A 240 -11.37 -4.76 21.90
C LEU A 240 -12.07 -6.03 21.42
N ALA A 241 -13.40 -6.11 21.55
CA ALA A 241 -14.17 -7.27 21.09
C ALA A 241 -13.97 -7.52 19.58
N ILE A 242 -14.09 -6.48 18.75
CA ILE A 242 -13.86 -6.57 17.31
C ILE A 242 -12.40 -6.93 17.00
N THR A 243 -11.45 -6.29 17.67
CA THR A 243 -10.02 -6.56 17.46
C THR A 243 -9.67 -8.02 17.77
N LEU A 244 -10.15 -8.54 18.90
CA LEU A 244 -9.95 -9.93 19.28
C LEU A 244 -10.65 -10.88 18.31
N GLY A 245 -11.87 -10.56 17.87
CA GLY A 245 -12.60 -11.36 16.87
C GLY A 245 -11.88 -11.44 15.52
N ILE A 246 -11.33 -10.32 15.04
CA ILE A 246 -10.55 -10.29 13.80
C ILE A 246 -9.21 -11.02 13.97
N ILE A 247 -8.50 -10.84 15.09
CA ILE A 247 -7.27 -11.60 15.37
C ILE A 247 -7.56 -13.10 15.38
N TRP A 248 -8.67 -13.53 15.99
CA TRP A 248 -9.09 -14.92 16.00
C TRP A 248 -9.38 -15.45 14.58
N LEU A 249 -10.08 -14.67 13.75
CA LEU A 249 -10.35 -15.00 12.34
C LEU A 249 -9.05 -15.25 11.56
N TYR A 250 -8.05 -14.38 11.68
CA TYR A 250 -6.76 -14.54 11.00
C TYR A 250 -5.87 -15.62 11.64
N GLY A 251 -5.99 -15.86 12.94
CA GLY A 251 -5.25 -16.92 13.64
C GLY A 251 -5.53 -18.30 13.06
N GLY A 252 -6.78 -18.56 12.65
CA GLY A 252 -7.19 -19.83 12.02
C GLY A 252 -6.66 -20.07 10.60
N GLN A 253 -6.16 -19.05 9.90
CA GLN A 253 -5.71 -19.14 8.50
C GLN A 253 -4.21 -19.48 8.36
N SER A 254 -3.47 -19.60 9.46
CA SER A 254 -2.00 -19.59 9.46
C SER A 254 -1.31 -20.95 9.31
N GLY A 255 -2.06 -22.04 9.10
CA GLY A 255 -1.56 -23.41 9.25
C GLY A 255 -0.63 -23.90 8.15
N GLU A 256 -0.99 -23.74 6.87
CA GLU A 256 -0.34 -24.47 5.77
C GLU A 256 1.01 -23.87 5.34
N PHE A 257 1.07 -22.55 5.18
CA PHE A 257 2.27 -21.85 4.68
C PHE A 257 3.15 -21.27 5.81
N GLY A 258 2.77 -21.49 7.07
CA GLY A 258 3.53 -21.06 8.24
C GLY A 258 4.82 -21.87 8.46
N PRO A 259 5.63 -21.49 9.47
CA PRO A 259 5.51 -20.28 10.29
C PRO A 259 5.99 -19.03 9.55
N THR A 260 5.72 -17.85 10.12
CA THR A 260 6.36 -16.61 9.67
C THR A 260 7.86 -16.62 10.04
N ALA A 261 8.72 -16.13 9.15
CA ALA A 261 10.16 -16.02 9.37
C ALA A 261 10.48 -15.27 10.69
N THR A 262 11.46 -15.76 11.43
CA THR A 262 11.96 -15.08 12.63
C THR A 262 13.01 -14.04 12.29
N ALA A 263 13.24 -13.09 13.20
CA ALA A 263 14.31 -12.09 13.04
C ALA A 263 15.71 -12.72 12.94
N ALA A 264 15.93 -13.86 13.61
CA ALA A 264 17.21 -14.56 13.59
C ALA A 264 17.45 -15.22 12.22
N GLU A 265 16.47 -15.96 11.70
CA GLU A 265 16.53 -16.55 10.36
C GLU A 265 16.68 -15.49 9.27
N ALA A 266 15.88 -14.42 9.34
CA ALA A 266 15.89 -13.38 8.33
C ALA A 266 17.24 -12.64 8.24
N ARG A 267 18.00 -12.55 9.34
CA ARG A 267 19.35 -11.93 9.33
C ARG A 267 20.39 -12.77 8.59
N THR A 268 20.14 -14.06 8.37
CA THR A 268 21.06 -14.97 7.66
C THR A 268 20.60 -15.27 6.23
N MET A 269 19.44 -14.76 5.84
CA MET A 269 18.79 -15.02 4.57
C MET A 269 19.13 -13.93 3.56
N PRO A 270 19.77 -14.25 2.42
CA PRO A 270 20.13 -13.27 1.39
C PRO A 270 18.95 -12.39 0.94
N GLU A 271 17.74 -12.93 1.00
CA GLU A 271 16.51 -12.25 0.60
C GLU A 271 16.17 -11.00 1.44
N PHE A 272 16.66 -10.94 2.67
CA PHE A 272 16.43 -9.83 3.60
C PHE A 272 17.66 -8.93 3.77
N LEU A 273 18.80 -9.31 3.19
CA LEU A 273 20.03 -8.52 3.17
C LEU A 273 20.02 -7.51 2.03
N ASP A 274 21.12 -6.77 1.89
CA ASP A 274 21.35 -5.87 0.76
C ASP A 274 21.23 -6.65 -0.58
N GLN A 275 20.59 -6.04 -1.58
CA GLN A 275 20.24 -6.65 -2.88
C GLN A 275 19.17 -7.77 -2.87
N GLY A 276 18.72 -8.24 -1.70
CA GLY A 276 17.65 -9.23 -1.62
C GLY A 276 16.27 -8.70 -2.04
N ARG A 277 15.39 -9.59 -2.53
CA ARG A 277 14.00 -9.29 -2.95
C ARG A 277 13.24 -8.44 -1.94
N THR A 278 13.43 -8.75 -0.66
CA THR A 278 12.78 -8.05 0.46
C THR A 278 13.75 -7.44 1.44
N ALA A 279 14.86 -6.87 0.93
CA ALA A 279 15.86 -6.17 1.71
C ALA A 279 15.25 -5.37 2.88
N PHE A 280 15.66 -5.74 4.09
CA PHE A 280 15.18 -5.24 5.36
C PHE A 280 16.35 -4.83 6.27
N PHE A 281 17.39 -5.67 6.30
CA PHE A 281 18.62 -5.42 7.05
C PHE A 281 19.68 -4.84 6.11
N TYR A 282 19.99 -3.57 6.31
CA TYR A 282 21.03 -2.87 5.55
C TYR A 282 22.26 -2.76 6.42
N GLN A 283 23.40 -3.24 5.92
CA GLN A 283 24.64 -3.11 6.66
C GLN A 283 25.05 -1.63 6.70
N ASN A 284 25.51 -1.15 7.86
CA ASN A 284 26.12 0.17 8.03
C ASN A 284 25.24 1.40 7.67
N SER A 285 23.90 1.30 7.71
CA SER A 285 23.01 2.43 7.39
C SER A 285 21.87 2.61 8.40
N PHE A 286 22.21 3.14 9.58
CA PHE A 286 21.24 3.49 10.64
C PHE A 286 20.07 4.34 10.13
N TRP A 287 20.38 5.38 9.34
CA TRP A 287 19.38 6.29 8.80
C TRP A 287 18.47 5.62 7.76
N ASN A 288 18.98 4.69 6.97
CA ASN A 288 18.15 3.94 6.05
C ASN A 288 17.19 3.04 6.82
N PHE A 289 17.71 2.26 7.77
CA PHE A 289 16.93 1.31 8.56
C PHE A 289 15.81 2.00 9.36
N TRP A 290 16.11 3.08 10.10
CA TRP A 290 15.13 3.70 10.99
C TRP A 290 14.24 4.76 10.31
N LEU A 291 14.69 5.44 9.25
CA LEU A 291 13.94 6.56 8.67
C LEU A 291 13.43 6.30 7.25
N LYS A 292 14.31 5.85 6.33
CA LYS A 292 14.02 5.88 4.89
C LYS A 292 13.41 4.59 4.35
N ASN A 293 13.82 3.44 4.87
CA ASN A 293 13.47 2.14 4.32
C ASN A 293 11.95 1.93 4.31
N SER A 294 11.46 1.31 3.24
CA SER A 294 10.02 1.14 3.01
C SER A 294 9.35 0.09 3.90
N ARG A 295 10.12 -0.75 4.60
CA ARG A 295 9.67 -1.86 5.45
C ARG A 295 10.02 -1.67 6.93
N SER A 296 11.25 -1.24 7.24
CA SER A 296 11.70 -0.99 8.62
C SER A 296 11.51 0.47 9.06
N GLY A 297 11.72 1.44 8.18
CA GLY A 297 11.80 2.85 8.57
C GLY A 297 10.47 3.53 8.87
N ILE A 298 10.53 4.67 9.56
CA ILE A 298 9.36 5.54 9.84
C ILE A 298 8.63 5.94 8.54
N LYS A 299 9.40 6.15 7.46
CA LYS A 299 8.92 6.45 6.11
C LYS A 299 7.95 7.65 6.09
N LEU A 300 8.42 8.79 6.59
CA LEU A 300 7.66 10.04 6.56
C LEU A 300 7.50 10.52 5.10
N SER A 301 6.31 10.34 4.53
CA SER A 301 5.98 10.83 3.19
C SER A 301 5.65 12.32 3.24
N LEU A 302 6.63 13.16 2.89
CA LEU A 302 6.45 14.61 2.77
C LEU A 302 6.04 15.05 1.36
N ASN A 303 5.42 14.19 0.57
CA ASN A 303 4.92 14.53 -0.76
C ASN A 303 3.40 14.76 -0.70
N PRO A 304 2.85 15.89 -1.17
CA PRO A 304 3.55 17.08 -1.69
C PRO A 304 4.35 17.82 -0.59
N PRO A 305 5.50 18.48 -0.87
CA PRO A 305 6.37 19.13 0.12
C PRO A 305 5.66 20.09 1.07
N ILE A 306 4.56 20.73 0.64
CA ILE A 306 3.77 21.63 1.47
C ILE A 306 3.21 20.95 2.73
N VAL A 307 3.08 19.61 2.75
CA VAL A 307 2.64 18.89 3.94
C VAL A 307 3.61 19.03 5.12
N ILE A 308 4.83 19.51 4.90
CA ILE A 308 5.78 19.83 5.99
C ILE A 308 5.25 20.94 6.90
N LEU A 309 4.39 21.83 6.41
CA LEU A 309 3.81 22.91 7.20
C LEU A 309 2.95 22.39 8.36
N GLY A 310 2.48 21.15 8.31
CA GLY A 310 1.77 20.51 9.42
C GLY A 310 2.55 20.51 10.73
N PHE A 311 3.90 20.53 10.69
CA PHE A 311 4.73 20.66 11.90
C PHE A 311 4.58 22.02 12.60
N LEU A 312 4.07 23.05 11.92
CA LEU A 312 3.81 24.37 12.49
C LEU A 312 2.50 24.43 13.28
N LEU A 313 1.68 23.36 13.26
CA LEU A 313 0.40 23.32 13.97
C LEU A 313 0.52 23.65 15.48
N PRO A 314 1.40 23.02 16.27
CA PRO A 314 1.56 23.39 17.68
C PRO A 314 2.01 24.84 17.89
N ILE A 315 2.69 25.45 16.91
CA ILE A 315 3.17 26.83 16.99
C ILE A 315 2.02 27.79 16.72
N ILE A 316 1.29 27.62 15.62
CA ILE A 316 0.23 28.57 15.20
C ILE A 316 -0.92 28.64 16.23
N LEU A 317 -1.23 27.50 16.87
CA LEU A 317 -2.28 27.42 17.89
C LEU A 317 -1.93 28.17 19.19
N ARG A 318 -0.65 28.48 19.44
CA ARG A 318 -0.22 29.28 20.61
C ARG A 318 -0.45 30.78 20.45
N PHE A 319 -0.89 31.24 19.26
CA PHE A 319 -1.07 32.67 18.97
C PHE A 319 -2.53 33.02 18.58
N PRO A 320 -3.54 32.74 19.43
CA PRO A 320 -4.95 32.98 19.11
C PRO A 320 -5.27 34.47 18.89
N GLN A 321 -4.48 35.38 19.47
CA GLN A 321 -4.61 36.81 19.21
C GLN A 321 -4.29 37.18 17.75
N ARG A 322 -3.35 36.47 17.10
CA ARG A 322 -3.03 36.68 15.67
C ARG A 322 -3.91 35.84 14.76
N PHE A 323 -4.31 34.65 15.22
CA PHE A 323 -5.10 33.70 14.45
C PHE A 323 -6.39 33.33 15.19
N PRO A 324 -7.47 34.14 15.09
CA PRO A 324 -8.74 33.87 15.75
C PRO A 324 -9.33 32.48 15.51
N LEU A 325 -9.19 31.91 14.30
CA LEU A 325 -9.68 30.56 14.01
C LEU A 325 -9.00 29.47 14.84
N ALA A 326 -7.81 29.72 15.42
CA ALA A 326 -7.17 28.77 16.31
C ALA A 326 -8.06 28.40 17.51
N THR A 327 -8.87 29.34 18.02
CA THR A 327 -9.80 29.09 19.15
C THR A 327 -11.00 28.24 18.76
N LYS A 328 -11.24 28.01 17.45
CA LYS A 328 -12.35 27.20 16.93
C LYS A 328 -11.92 25.77 16.61
N VAL A 329 -10.64 25.46 16.75
CA VAL A 329 -10.14 24.10 16.59
C VAL A 329 -10.62 23.22 17.73
N ARG A 330 -11.05 22.00 17.42
CA ARG A 330 -11.68 21.08 18.37
C ARG A 330 -11.02 19.70 18.26
N ARG A 331 -11.04 18.95 19.38
CA ARG A 331 -10.74 17.51 19.41
C ARG A 331 -9.38 17.14 18.81
N LEU A 332 -8.37 18.01 18.93
CA LEU A 332 -7.01 17.77 18.40
C LEU A 332 -6.34 16.53 19.00
N GLY A 333 -6.77 16.14 20.20
CA GLY A 333 -6.32 14.91 20.85
C GLY A 333 -6.40 13.68 19.94
N ILE A 334 -7.30 13.64 18.94
CA ILE A 334 -7.36 12.51 18.01
C ILE A 334 -6.08 12.32 17.19
N LEU A 335 -5.45 13.42 16.73
CA LEU A 335 -4.22 13.35 15.94
C LEU A 335 -3.06 12.88 16.81
N LEU A 336 -3.03 13.33 18.07
CA LEU A 336 -2.02 12.92 19.03
C LEU A 336 -2.18 11.45 19.44
N ARG A 337 -3.41 10.99 19.69
CA ARG A 337 -3.71 9.57 19.93
C ARG A 337 -3.30 8.69 18.75
N LEU A 338 -3.57 9.15 17.52
CA LEU A 338 -3.13 8.48 16.30
C LEU A 338 -1.61 8.38 16.23
N LEU A 339 -0.87 9.48 16.49
CA LEU A 339 0.59 9.48 16.52
C LEU A 339 1.15 8.54 17.59
N VAL A 340 0.67 8.65 18.83
CA VAL A 340 1.18 7.83 19.94
C VAL A 340 0.88 6.35 19.72
N SER A 341 -0.32 6.00 19.26
CA SER A 341 -0.67 4.62 18.88
C SER A 341 0.26 4.10 17.77
N SER A 342 0.46 4.90 16.71
CA SER A 342 1.29 4.54 15.56
C SER A 342 2.76 4.33 15.92
N PHE A 343 3.36 5.25 16.68
CA PHE A 343 4.77 5.13 17.10
C PHE A 343 4.97 4.00 18.11
N SER A 344 4.01 3.78 19.03
CA SER A 344 4.09 2.66 19.97
C SER A 344 4.11 1.32 19.23
N LEU A 345 3.21 1.14 18.25
CA LEU A 345 3.17 -0.07 17.43
C LEU A 345 4.37 -0.20 16.50
N PHE A 346 4.93 0.92 15.99
CA PHE A 346 6.18 0.91 15.23
C PHE A 346 7.35 0.33 16.04
N PHE A 347 7.55 0.78 17.28
CA PHE A 347 8.60 0.25 18.14
C PHE A 347 8.31 -1.18 18.59
N LEU A 348 7.04 -1.50 18.87
CA LEU A 348 6.65 -2.87 19.21
C LEU A 348 6.90 -3.83 18.04
N ALA A 349 6.59 -3.43 16.81
CA ALA A 349 6.85 -4.22 15.61
C ALA A 349 8.35 -4.44 15.37
N HIS A 350 9.21 -3.48 15.74
CA HIS A 350 10.66 -3.70 15.76
C HIS A 350 11.09 -4.69 16.84
N ALA A 351 10.45 -4.69 18.01
CA ALA A 351 10.77 -5.61 19.08
C ALA A 351 10.40 -7.06 18.73
N VAL A 352 9.31 -7.26 17.97
CA VAL A 352 8.79 -8.59 17.60
C VAL A 352 8.74 -8.82 16.09
N LEU A 353 9.79 -8.39 15.36
CA LEU A 353 9.85 -8.39 13.88
C LEU A 353 9.07 -9.51 13.20
N PHE A 354 8.25 -9.12 12.23
CA PHE A 354 7.37 -9.96 11.40
C PHE A 354 6.17 -10.59 12.10
N LYS A 355 6.10 -10.62 13.44
CA LYS A 355 4.89 -11.04 14.16
C LYS A 355 3.77 -10.00 14.10
N LEU A 356 4.13 -8.72 14.21
CA LEU A 356 3.23 -7.58 14.03
C LEU A 356 3.41 -6.96 12.65
N TYR A 357 3.53 -7.78 11.60
CA TYR A 357 3.75 -7.29 10.24
C TYR A 357 5.02 -6.41 10.14
N LEU A 358 5.04 -5.44 9.22
CA LEU A 358 6.20 -4.57 8.96
C LEU A 358 6.11 -3.25 9.76
N PRO A 359 7.18 -2.84 10.46
CA PRO A 359 7.14 -1.64 11.29
C PRO A 359 6.72 -0.36 10.55
N SER A 360 7.23 -0.15 9.33
CA SER A 360 6.95 1.05 8.55
C SER A 360 5.46 1.27 8.30
N ARG A 361 4.65 0.19 8.29
CA ARG A 361 3.21 0.25 7.99
C ARG A 361 2.41 0.92 9.10
N TYR A 362 2.93 0.96 10.33
CA TYR A 362 2.27 1.67 11.42
C TYR A 362 2.45 3.19 11.34
N THR A 363 3.60 3.68 10.86
CA THR A 363 3.89 5.12 10.76
C THR A 363 3.63 5.69 9.38
N SER A 364 3.93 4.97 8.30
CA SER A 364 3.89 5.52 6.95
C SER A 364 2.50 6.00 6.55
N HIS A 365 1.47 5.24 6.91
CA HIS A 365 0.08 5.53 6.54
C HIS A 365 -0.56 6.55 7.50
N SER A 366 -0.33 6.40 8.81
CA SER A 366 -0.85 7.32 9.83
C SER A 366 -0.27 8.73 9.69
N LEU A 367 1.04 8.84 9.43
CA LEU A 367 1.70 10.13 9.25
C LEU A 367 1.17 10.87 8.01
N ARG A 368 0.80 10.18 6.94
CA ARG A 368 0.19 10.84 5.75
C ARG A 368 -1.13 11.50 6.09
N ILE A 369 -1.98 10.80 6.84
CA ILE A 369 -3.26 11.33 7.32
C ILE A 369 -3.03 12.53 8.24
N VAL A 370 -2.16 12.37 9.25
CA VAL A 370 -1.85 13.43 10.21
C VAL A 370 -1.28 14.67 9.53
N MET A 371 -0.27 14.50 8.66
CA MET A 371 0.40 15.64 8.03
C MET A 371 -0.51 16.37 7.03
N ALA A 372 -1.37 15.66 6.29
CA ALA A 372 -2.36 16.29 5.39
C ALA A 372 -3.38 17.13 6.17
N ILE A 373 -3.95 16.57 7.24
CA ILE A 373 -4.92 17.27 8.10
C ILE A 373 -4.25 18.43 8.85
N ALA A 374 -3.09 18.21 9.47
CA ALA A 374 -2.38 19.24 10.21
C ALA A 374 -1.99 20.42 9.31
N THR A 375 -1.52 20.13 8.08
CA THR A 375 -1.18 21.17 7.10
C THR A 375 -2.39 21.96 6.67
N ALA A 376 -3.51 21.29 6.35
CA ALA A 376 -4.74 21.96 5.99
C ALA A 376 -5.19 22.93 7.10
N MET A 377 -5.09 22.50 8.36
CA MET A 377 -5.42 23.34 9.50
C MET A 377 -4.50 24.55 9.61
N VAL A 378 -3.18 24.35 9.49
CA VAL A 378 -2.20 25.45 9.50
C VAL A 378 -2.52 26.46 8.40
N LEU A 379 -2.79 26.00 7.17
CA LEU A 379 -3.09 26.87 6.04
C LEU A 379 -4.39 27.68 6.26
N VAL A 380 -5.46 27.04 6.73
CA VAL A 380 -6.74 27.72 7.00
C VAL A 380 -6.60 28.74 8.14
N VAL A 381 -5.91 28.37 9.22
CA VAL A 381 -5.68 29.26 10.36
C VAL A 381 -4.75 30.42 9.98
N ALA A 382 -3.72 30.18 9.16
CA ALA A 382 -2.84 31.23 8.65
C ALA A 382 -3.57 32.22 7.74
N LEU A 383 -4.44 31.72 6.84
CA LEU A 383 -5.30 32.56 6.00
C LEU A 383 -6.18 33.48 6.85
N ASP A 384 -6.78 32.98 7.92
CA ASP A 384 -7.56 33.82 8.84
C ASP A 384 -6.73 34.95 9.47
N GLY A 385 -5.47 34.68 9.85
CA GLY A 385 -4.55 35.72 10.29
C GLY A 385 -4.30 36.80 9.24
N ILE A 386 -4.17 36.42 7.95
CA ILE A 386 -4.03 37.36 6.84
C ILE A 386 -5.30 38.20 6.66
N PHE A 387 -6.48 37.57 6.69
CA PHE A 387 -7.77 38.29 6.63
C PHE A 387 -7.94 39.28 7.78
N LYS A 388 -7.46 38.93 8.98
CA LYS A 388 -7.47 39.83 10.14
C LYS A 388 -6.53 41.02 9.96
N ALA A 389 -5.31 40.79 9.47
CA ALA A 389 -4.28 41.83 9.36
C ALA A 389 -4.58 42.88 8.28
N TRP A 390 -5.18 42.46 7.16
CA TRP A 390 -5.39 43.33 5.98
C TRP A 390 -6.85 43.76 5.76
N GLY A 391 -7.79 43.19 6.52
CA GLY A 391 -9.22 43.48 6.40
C GLY A 391 -9.88 42.83 5.17
N LYS A 392 -11.21 42.68 5.22
CA LYS A 392 -12.00 41.96 4.18
C LYS A 392 -12.12 42.70 2.85
N PHE A 393 -11.92 44.02 2.85
CA PHE A 393 -12.02 44.88 1.68
C PHE A 393 -10.69 45.02 0.93
N SER A 394 -9.58 44.56 1.52
CA SER A 394 -8.30 44.47 0.82
C SER A 394 -8.33 43.29 -0.17
N PRO A 395 -7.73 43.42 -1.37
CA PRO A 395 -7.61 42.30 -2.31
C PRO A 395 -6.62 41.23 -1.81
N VAL A 396 -5.71 41.56 -0.90
CA VAL A 396 -4.60 40.67 -0.48
C VAL A 396 -5.08 39.30 0.03
N PRO A 397 -6.05 39.19 0.96
CA PRO A 397 -6.53 37.88 1.45
C PRO A 397 -7.22 37.04 0.37
N TRP A 398 -7.86 37.68 -0.62
CA TRP A 398 -8.52 36.98 -1.73
C TRP A 398 -7.51 36.47 -2.75
N VAL A 399 -6.56 37.32 -3.16
CA VAL A 399 -5.47 36.93 -4.08
C VAL A 399 -4.63 35.82 -3.46
N THR A 400 -4.31 35.90 -2.17
CA THR A 400 -3.58 34.83 -1.47
C THR A 400 -4.36 33.53 -1.40
N THR A 401 -5.66 33.57 -1.11
CA THR A 401 -6.50 32.35 -1.08
C THR A 401 -6.62 31.72 -2.46
N VAL A 402 -6.93 32.50 -3.49
CA VAL A 402 -7.03 32.02 -4.88
C VAL A 402 -5.68 31.49 -5.37
N GLY A 403 -4.60 32.25 -5.13
CA GLY A 403 -3.24 31.84 -5.47
C GLY A 403 -2.83 30.54 -4.78
N LEU A 404 -3.16 30.36 -3.49
CA LEU A 404 -2.93 29.12 -2.76
C LEU A 404 -3.73 27.95 -3.37
N ILE A 405 -5.00 28.14 -3.67
CA ILE A 405 -5.84 27.09 -4.27
C ILE A 405 -5.29 26.69 -5.64
N ILE A 406 -4.95 27.67 -6.49
CA ILE A 406 -4.35 27.42 -7.80
C ILE A 406 -3.03 26.67 -7.63
N LEU A 407 -2.16 27.11 -6.72
CA LEU A 407 -0.89 26.44 -6.44
C LEU A 407 -1.12 24.99 -6.02
N LEU A 408 -2.01 24.75 -5.06
CA LEU A 408 -2.32 23.41 -4.57
C LEU A 408 -2.89 22.51 -5.67
N VAL A 409 -3.87 23.01 -6.42
CA VAL A 409 -4.53 22.25 -7.50
C VAL A 409 -3.55 21.94 -8.63
N CYS A 410 -2.75 22.92 -9.04
CA CYS A 410 -1.80 22.76 -10.14
C CYS A 410 -0.50 22.07 -9.71
N TYR A 411 -0.21 21.97 -8.40
CA TYR A 411 1.03 21.42 -7.87
C TYR A 411 1.41 20.06 -8.50
N PRO A 412 0.50 19.06 -8.59
CA PRO A 412 0.87 17.77 -9.16
C PRO A 412 1.38 17.89 -10.60
N LYS A 413 0.69 18.66 -11.43
CA LYS A 413 1.10 18.89 -12.82
C LYS A 413 2.37 19.73 -12.93
N LEU A 414 2.52 20.77 -12.10
CA LEU A 414 3.68 21.67 -12.13
C LEU A 414 4.96 20.99 -11.65
N ALA A 415 4.89 20.22 -10.56
CA ALA A 415 6.06 19.61 -9.94
C ALA A 415 6.38 18.22 -10.48
N TRP A 416 5.38 17.46 -10.95
CA TRP A 416 5.56 16.07 -11.38
C TRP A 416 5.24 15.80 -12.85
N LYS A 417 4.64 16.75 -13.58
CA LYS A 417 4.28 16.60 -15.01
C LYS A 417 3.57 15.26 -15.28
N ASP A 418 4.13 14.43 -16.15
CA ASP A 418 3.60 13.13 -16.56
C ASP A 418 3.90 12.01 -15.55
N ALA A 419 4.70 12.28 -14.50
CA ALA A 419 4.97 11.33 -13.41
C ALA A 419 3.86 11.31 -12.34
N PHE A 420 2.84 12.17 -12.45
CA PHE A 420 1.64 12.14 -11.61
C PHE A 420 0.41 11.71 -12.42
N PRO A 421 -0.43 10.80 -11.89
CA PRO A 421 -0.23 10.01 -10.67
C PRO A 421 0.86 8.94 -10.86
N ARG A 422 1.48 8.51 -9.77
CA ARG A 422 2.46 7.43 -9.81
C ARG A 422 1.73 6.10 -9.86
N SER A 423 1.40 5.63 -11.06
CA SER A 423 0.61 4.43 -11.25
C SER A 423 1.39 3.12 -11.07
N LYS A 424 2.68 3.12 -11.43
CA LYS A 424 3.49 1.91 -11.54
C LYS A 424 2.82 0.81 -12.38
N TYR A 425 2.12 1.21 -13.43
CA TYR A 425 1.62 0.26 -14.41
C TYR A 425 2.79 -0.29 -15.21
N LEU A 426 2.83 -1.61 -15.31
CA LEU A 426 3.74 -2.35 -16.17
C LEU A 426 2.98 -2.77 -17.41
N VAL A 427 3.61 -2.59 -18.58
CA VAL A 427 3.09 -3.08 -19.85
C VAL A 427 3.81 -4.39 -20.14
N GLY A 428 3.04 -5.46 -20.27
CA GLY A 428 3.55 -6.72 -20.77
C GLY A 428 3.97 -6.57 -22.23
N ALA A 429 5.26 -6.73 -22.51
CA ALA A 429 5.82 -6.50 -23.83
C ALA A 429 5.60 -7.69 -24.78
N GLU A 430 5.44 -8.89 -24.24
CA GLU A 430 5.53 -10.15 -24.97
C GLU A 430 4.14 -10.74 -25.27
N SER A 431 3.30 -9.94 -25.92
CA SER A 431 1.90 -10.31 -26.22
C SER A 431 1.74 -11.64 -26.97
N GLY A 432 2.70 -11.96 -27.85
CA GLY A 432 2.73 -13.25 -28.57
C GLY A 432 2.89 -14.45 -27.63
N ILE A 433 3.74 -14.34 -26.61
CA ILE A 433 3.94 -15.38 -25.60
C ILE A 433 2.67 -15.58 -24.78
N TYR A 434 1.99 -14.49 -24.39
CA TYR A 434 0.75 -14.59 -23.62
C TYR A 434 -0.34 -15.32 -24.40
N LEU A 435 -0.53 -14.98 -25.68
CA LEU A 435 -1.50 -15.64 -26.54
C LEU A 435 -1.15 -17.11 -26.80
N PHE A 436 0.14 -17.41 -27.01
CA PHE A 436 0.60 -18.79 -27.18
C PHE A 436 0.29 -19.64 -25.94
N LEU A 437 0.68 -19.16 -24.75
CA LEU A 437 0.49 -19.87 -23.49
C LEU A 437 -0.99 -19.95 -23.07
N GLN A 438 -1.78 -18.91 -23.33
CA GLN A 438 -3.22 -18.90 -23.06
C GLN A 438 -3.97 -19.98 -23.88
N ASN A 439 -3.41 -20.42 -25.01
CA ASN A 439 -3.97 -21.51 -25.82
C ASN A 439 -3.52 -22.92 -25.39
N GLN A 440 -2.61 -23.04 -24.41
CA GLN A 440 -2.17 -24.34 -23.87
C GLN A 440 -3.17 -24.87 -22.85
N PRO A 441 -3.12 -26.14 -22.41
CA PRO A 441 -3.97 -26.63 -21.32
C PRO A 441 -3.88 -25.75 -20.06
N LYS A 442 -4.98 -25.56 -19.31
CA LYS A 442 -4.98 -24.73 -18.08
C LYS A 442 -4.05 -25.25 -16.99
N ALA A 443 -3.80 -26.56 -17.00
CA ALA A 443 -2.85 -27.24 -16.11
C ALA A 443 -1.38 -27.08 -16.53
N SER A 444 -1.10 -26.39 -17.64
CA SER A 444 0.28 -26.26 -18.12
C SER A 444 1.13 -25.47 -17.13
N LEU A 445 2.32 -25.98 -16.84
CA LEU A 445 3.29 -25.34 -15.96
C LEU A 445 4.47 -24.78 -16.75
N VAL A 446 4.74 -23.50 -16.54
CA VAL A 446 5.86 -22.79 -17.18
C VAL A 446 7.01 -22.61 -16.21
N ALA A 447 8.22 -22.99 -16.63
CA ALA A 447 9.45 -22.76 -15.89
C ALA A 447 10.27 -21.65 -16.56
N SER A 448 10.66 -20.62 -15.81
CA SER A 448 11.42 -19.49 -16.34
C SER A 448 12.14 -18.71 -15.25
N LEU A 449 13.36 -18.25 -15.56
CA LEU A 449 14.10 -17.28 -14.74
C LEU A 449 13.91 -15.84 -15.22
N ALA A 450 13.23 -15.65 -16.36
CA ALA A 450 13.02 -14.35 -16.97
C ALA A 450 12.09 -13.47 -16.14
N VAL A 451 12.31 -12.16 -16.20
CA VAL A 451 11.43 -11.18 -15.54
C VAL A 451 10.00 -11.30 -16.07
N GLU A 452 9.83 -11.70 -17.33
CA GLU A 452 8.52 -11.90 -17.96
C GLU A 452 7.67 -12.99 -17.27
N ALA A 453 8.29 -13.93 -16.54
CA ALA A 453 7.59 -14.94 -15.76
C ALA A 453 6.60 -14.35 -14.74
N ASP A 454 6.90 -13.15 -14.23
CA ASP A 454 6.05 -12.44 -13.28
C ASP A 454 4.68 -12.03 -13.85
N ASN A 455 4.58 -11.90 -15.17
CA ASN A 455 3.37 -11.44 -15.85
C ASN A 455 2.52 -12.61 -16.39
N LEU A 456 3.10 -13.79 -16.57
CA LEU A 456 2.42 -14.93 -17.20
C LEU A 456 1.14 -15.35 -16.46
N PRO A 457 1.11 -15.43 -15.11
CA PRO A 457 -0.13 -15.77 -14.41
C PRO A 457 -1.25 -14.74 -14.65
N ALA A 458 -0.92 -13.46 -14.75
CA ALA A 458 -1.90 -12.40 -14.94
C ALA A 458 -2.39 -12.29 -16.40
N PHE A 459 -1.52 -12.46 -17.39
CA PHE A 459 -1.83 -12.22 -18.80
C PHE A 459 -2.07 -13.48 -19.62
N ALA A 460 -1.35 -14.56 -19.35
CA ALA A 460 -1.55 -15.85 -20.02
C ALA A 460 -2.49 -16.78 -19.25
N GLN A 461 -2.75 -16.49 -17.97
CA GLN A 461 -3.53 -17.34 -17.08
C GLN A 461 -2.97 -18.77 -17.00
N ARG A 462 -1.64 -18.90 -17.04
CA ARG A 462 -0.94 -20.19 -16.85
C ARG A 462 -0.03 -20.11 -15.64
N SER A 463 0.08 -21.25 -14.96
CA SER A 463 0.92 -21.41 -13.79
C SER A 463 2.39 -21.23 -14.13
N VAL A 464 3.13 -20.64 -13.21
CA VAL A 464 4.59 -20.58 -13.27
C VAL A 464 5.17 -21.34 -12.10
N LEU A 465 6.24 -22.09 -12.32
CA LEU A 465 6.89 -22.86 -11.27
C LEU A 465 7.40 -21.95 -10.15
N VAL A 466 8.05 -20.85 -10.57
CA VAL A 466 8.55 -19.75 -9.75
C VAL A 466 8.53 -18.46 -10.57
N SER A 467 8.51 -17.32 -9.86
CA SER A 467 8.77 -16.01 -10.45
C SER A 467 9.36 -15.09 -9.37
N TRP A 468 10.09 -14.06 -9.80
CA TRP A 468 10.74 -13.12 -8.88
C TRP A 468 9.73 -12.30 -8.08
N GLU A 469 8.64 -11.86 -8.74
CA GLU A 469 7.59 -11.08 -8.10
C GLU A 469 6.92 -11.86 -6.97
N HIS A 470 6.73 -13.17 -7.15
CA HIS A 470 6.03 -14.03 -6.20
C HIS A 470 6.92 -14.55 -5.06
N ALA A 471 8.25 -14.45 -5.17
CA ALA A 471 9.22 -15.02 -4.21
C ALA A 471 9.40 -14.21 -2.90
N ILE A 472 8.31 -14.00 -2.15
CA ILE A 472 8.31 -13.22 -0.91
C ILE A 472 8.62 -14.12 0.32
N PRO A 473 9.70 -13.85 1.09
CA PRO A 473 10.25 -14.77 2.09
C PRO A 473 9.69 -14.62 3.51
N TYR A 474 8.44 -14.18 3.68
CA TYR A 474 7.87 -14.04 5.04
C TYR A 474 7.28 -15.33 5.59
N LYS A 475 6.72 -16.19 4.74
CA LYS A 475 6.01 -17.41 5.14
C LYS A 475 6.87 -18.62 4.77
N MET A 476 7.50 -19.24 5.75
CA MET A 476 8.59 -20.18 5.51
C MET A 476 8.14 -21.51 4.89
N GLY A 477 6.91 -21.96 5.15
CA GLY A 477 6.36 -23.15 4.50
C GLY A 477 6.19 -22.96 2.99
N TYR A 478 5.78 -21.76 2.57
CA TYR A 478 5.74 -21.36 1.16
C TYR A 478 7.15 -21.10 0.60
N TYR A 479 7.91 -20.23 1.26
CA TYR A 479 9.14 -19.69 0.71
C TYR A 479 10.24 -20.75 0.54
N ARG A 480 10.34 -21.74 1.44
CA ARG A 480 11.31 -22.84 1.28
C ARG A 480 11.07 -23.61 -0.01
N GLN A 481 9.82 -23.84 -0.40
CA GLN A 481 9.48 -24.51 -1.65
C GLN A 481 9.84 -23.65 -2.87
N ILE A 482 9.51 -22.35 -2.84
CA ILE A 482 9.89 -21.42 -3.93
C ILE A 482 11.42 -21.34 -4.08
N ARG A 483 12.15 -21.24 -2.96
CA ARG A 483 13.61 -21.21 -2.97
C ARG A 483 14.20 -22.50 -3.54
N GLN A 484 13.65 -23.66 -3.19
CA GLN A 484 14.09 -24.95 -3.73
C GLN A 484 13.82 -25.02 -5.24
N ARG A 485 12.57 -24.75 -5.66
CA ARG A 485 12.18 -24.75 -7.08
C ARG A 485 13.03 -23.81 -7.93
N ALA A 486 13.35 -22.62 -7.43
CA ALA A 486 14.19 -21.67 -8.14
C ALA A 486 15.65 -22.13 -8.26
N ARG A 487 16.21 -22.76 -7.22
CA ARG A 487 17.56 -23.35 -7.27
C ARG A 487 17.63 -24.52 -8.24
N ASP A 488 16.64 -25.41 -8.20
CA ASP A 488 16.56 -26.55 -9.10
C ASP A 488 16.35 -26.10 -10.56
N LEU A 489 15.60 -25.01 -10.76
CA LEU A 489 15.42 -24.38 -12.07
C LEU A 489 16.72 -23.77 -12.62
N ILE A 490 17.50 -23.08 -11.78
CA ILE A 490 18.82 -22.55 -12.15
C ILE A 490 19.75 -23.72 -12.50
N GLN A 491 19.82 -24.75 -11.65
CA GLN A 491 20.63 -25.93 -11.92
C GLN A 491 20.22 -26.59 -13.23
N ALA A 492 18.92 -26.75 -13.50
CA ALA A 492 18.42 -27.27 -14.75
C ALA A 492 18.83 -26.36 -15.93
N HIS A 493 18.58 -25.05 -15.87
CA HIS A 493 18.88 -24.11 -16.96
C HIS A 493 20.32 -24.22 -17.45
N TYR A 494 21.28 -24.27 -16.53
CA TYR A 494 22.71 -24.22 -16.86
C TYR A 494 23.41 -25.59 -16.87
N SER A 495 22.66 -26.69 -16.70
CA SER A 495 23.24 -28.03 -16.75
C SER A 495 23.57 -28.47 -18.19
N PRO A 496 24.78 -28.98 -18.46
CA PRO A 496 25.09 -29.66 -19.71
C PRO A 496 24.53 -31.10 -19.75
N ASP A 497 24.14 -31.66 -18.60
CA ASP A 497 23.65 -33.03 -18.48
C ASP A 497 22.13 -33.11 -18.73
N PRO A 498 21.68 -33.82 -19.79
CA PRO A 498 20.25 -34.01 -20.08
C PRO A 498 19.47 -34.74 -18.99
N GLN A 499 20.13 -35.55 -18.16
CA GLN A 499 19.45 -36.27 -17.07
C GLN A 499 18.96 -35.30 -15.99
N VAL A 500 19.68 -34.20 -15.76
CA VAL A 500 19.26 -33.14 -14.83
C VAL A 500 17.97 -32.47 -15.32
N ILE A 501 17.87 -32.21 -16.63
CA ILE A 501 16.66 -31.64 -17.25
C ILE A 501 15.48 -32.61 -17.16
N ARG A 502 15.69 -33.90 -17.46
CA ARG A 502 14.64 -34.93 -17.34
C ARG A 502 14.14 -35.05 -15.92
N TRP A 503 15.06 -35.19 -14.96
CA TRP A 503 14.71 -35.22 -13.54
C TRP A 503 13.89 -33.99 -13.14
N PHE A 504 14.29 -32.80 -13.59
CA PHE A 504 13.58 -31.57 -13.28
C PHE A 504 12.16 -31.54 -13.87
N ILE A 505 12.01 -31.92 -15.15
CA ILE A 505 10.71 -32.01 -15.83
C ILE A 505 9.81 -33.02 -15.11
N ASP A 506 10.32 -34.22 -14.81
CA ASP A 506 9.56 -35.28 -14.16
C ASP A 506 9.17 -34.92 -12.72
N THR A 507 10.05 -34.23 -11.99
CA THR A 507 9.83 -33.83 -10.60
C THR A 507 8.73 -32.78 -10.47
N TYR A 508 8.67 -31.83 -11.40
CA TYR A 508 7.77 -30.68 -11.30
C TYR A 508 6.60 -30.70 -12.29
N GLY A 509 6.62 -31.59 -13.29
CA GLY A 509 5.62 -31.62 -14.35
C GLY A 509 5.67 -30.37 -15.23
N VAL A 510 6.86 -29.88 -15.57
CA VAL A 510 7.02 -28.67 -16.40
C VAL A 510 6.69 -29.01 -17.86
N ASP A 511 5.82 -28.20 -18.47
CA ASP A 511 5.43 -28.35 -19.88
C ASP A 511 6.23 -27.45 -20.81
N PHE A 512 6.57 -26.25 -20.32
CA PHE A 512 7.27 -25.23 -21.12
C PHE A 512 8.40 -24.57 -20.35
N PHE A 513 9.51 -24.35 -21.04
CA PHE A 513 10.56 -23.44 -20.60
C PHE A 513 10.46 -22.13 -21.37
N VAL A 514 10.41 -21.00 -20.67
CA VAL A 514 10.48 -19.67 -21.30
C VAL A 514 11.84 -19.07 -20.97
N LEU A 515 12.64 -18.84 -22.00
CA LEU A 515 14.04 -18.40 -21.89
C LEU A 515 14.21 -17.05 -22.57
N GLU A 516 15.00 -16.16 -21.96
CA GLU A 516 15.57 -15.01 -22.65
C GLU A 516 16.70 -15.47 -23.57
N ARG A 517 16.88 -14.81 -24.71
CA ARG A 517 17.89 -15.24 -25.70
C ARG A 517 19.31 -15.07 -25.19
N ASP A 518 19.53 -14.12 -24.29
CA ASP A 518 20.79 -13.83 -23.61
C ASP A 518 20.93 -14.61 -22.28
N ALA A 519 19.98 -15.49 -21.92
CA ALA A 519 20.00 -16.21 -20.64
C ALA A 519 21.27 -17.05 -20.39
N PHE A 520 22.02 -17.37 -21.45
CA PHE A 520 23.27 -18.14 -21.38
C PHE A 520 24.53 -17.29 -21.57
N GLU A 521 24.42 -15.97 -21.40
CA GLU A 521 25.56 -15.05 -21.38
C GLU A 521 25.97 -14.73 -19.93
N LEU A 522 27.27 -14.48 -19.68
CA LEU A 522 27.76 -14.18 -18.33
C LEU A 522 27.18 -12.85 -17.78
N GLU A 523 26.89 -11.88 -18.66
CA GLU A 523 26.27 -10.61 -18.31
C GLU A 523 24.86 -10.81 -17.73
N TYR A 524 24.13 -11.83 -18.17
CA TYR A 524 22.82 -12.18 -17.62
C TYR A 524 22.86 -12.42 -16.10
N MET A 525 23.94 -13.05 -15.60
CA MET A 525 24.09 -13.37 -14.17
C MET A 525 24.38 -12.14 -13.31
N THR A 526 24.92 -11.07 -13.88
CA THR A 526 25.21 -9.84 -13.13
C THR A 526 24.00 -8.90 -13.07
N GLU A 527 23.02 -9.08 -13.97
CA GLU A 527 21.81 -8.25 -14.02
C GLU A 527 20.56 -8.94 -13.47
N ASN A 528 20.46 -10.27 -13.64
CA ASN A 528 19.27 -11.01 -13.21
C ASN A 528 19.16 -11.06 -11.68
N SER A 529 17.96 -10.76 -11.19
CA SER A 529 17.70 -10.59 -9.75
C SER A 529 17.90 -11.87 -8.93
N TRP A 530 17.70 -13.05 -9.51
CA TRP A 530 17.95 -14.32 -8.82
C TRP A 530 19.43 -14.50 -8.48
N PHE A 531 20.31 -14.17 -9.41
CA PHE A 531 21.76 -14.27 -9.25
C PHE A 531 22.32 -13.17 -8.35
N LEU A 532 21.80 -11.94 -8.47
CA LEU A 532 22.14 -10.84 -7.56
C LEU A 532 21.85 -11.20 -6.09
N GLN A 533 20.77 -11.94 -5.83
CA GLN A 533 20.40 -12.38 -4.48
C GLN A 533 21.24 -13.58 -3.99
N TRP A 534 21.61 -14.51 -4.87
CA TRP A 534 22.37 -15.72 -4.52
C TRP A 534 23.73 -15.73 -5.22
N GLN A 535 24.62 -14.85 -4.77
CA GLN A 535 25.95 -14.67 -5.36
C GLN A 535 26.77 -15.97 -5.42
N ASP A 536 26.76 -16.79 -4.36
CA ASP A 536 27.44 -18.09 -4.37
C ASP A 536 26.95 -18.98 -5.52
N LEU A 537 25.63 -18.96 -5.79
CA LEU A 537 25.05 -19.73 -6.89
C LEU A 537 25.44 -19.13 -8.25
N ALA A 538 25.48 -17.79 -8.36
CA ALA A 538 25.93 -17.09 -9.56
C ALA A 538 27.37 -17.48 -9.93
N GLU A 539 28.28 -17.48 -8.96
CA GLU A 539 29.68 -17.87 -9.17
C GLU A 539 29.80 -19.31 -9.66
N THR A 540 29.12 -20.26 -9.01
CA THR A 540 29.15 -21.67 -9.44
C THR A 540 28.54 -21.88 -10.81
N THR A 541 27.47 -21.15 -11.14
CA THR A 541 26.77 -21.26 -12.43
C THR A 541 27.61 -20.66 -13.56
N ALA A 542 28.28 -19.54 -13.31
CA ALA A 542 29.21 -18.93 -14.26
C ALA A 542 30.37 -19.87 -14.62
N GLN A 543 30.99 -20.50 -13.61
CA GLN A 543 32.05 -21.48 -13.82
C GLN A 543 31.57 -22.68 -14.66
N GLN A 544 30.35 -23.17 -14.41
CA GLN A 544 29.77 -24.28 -15.17
C GLN A 544 29.51 -23.90 -16.63
N LEU A 545 28.98 -22.71 -16.86
CA LEU A 545 28.70 -22.17 -18.20
C LEU A 545 29.97 -22.01 -19.05
N GLU A 546 31.09 -21.61 -18.43
CA GLU A 546 32.40 -21.53 -19.12
C GLU A 546 32.96 -22.91 -19.48
N GLN A 547 32.66 -23.95 -18.70
CA GLN A 547 33.19 -25.30 -18.91
C GLN A 547 32.48 -26.07 -20.03
N ALA A 548 31.15 -25.97 -20.10
CA ALA A 548 30.36 -26.69 -21.10
C ALA A 548 29.05 -25.95 -21.44
N PRO A 549 28.63 -25.96 -22.71
CA PRO A 549 27.37 -25.34 -23.12
C PRO A 549 26.17 -26.09 -22.50
N PRO A 550 25.20 -25.40 -21.88
CA PRO A 550 24.02 -26.02 -21.29
C PRO A 550 23.19 -26.81 -22.31
N PHE A 551 22.53 -27.87 -21.86
CA PHE A 551 21.70 -28.71 -22.72
C PHE A 551 20.53 -27.94 -23.33
N LEU A 552 19.90 -27.04 -22.58
CA LEU A 552 18.81 -26.20 -23.09
C LEU A 552 19.25 -25.35 -24.28
N LEU A 553 20.44 -24.73 -24.20
CA LEU A 553 21.02 -23.95 -25.30
C LEU A 553 21.20 -24.80 -26.55
N GLN A 554 21.69 -26.03 -26.41
CA GLN A 554 21.85 -26.96 -27.54
C GLN A 554 20.52 -27.35 -28.20
N LYS A 555 19.43 -27.39 -27.43
CA LYS A 555 18.08 -27.74 -27.89
C LYS A 555 17.22 -26.57 -28.31
N MET A 556 17.68 -25.32 -28.13
CA MET A 556 16.89 -24.14 -28.48
C MET A 556 16.36 -24.21 -29.91
N ASN A 557 17.18 -24.56 -30.90
CA ASN A 557 16.74 -24.58 -32.30
C ASN A 557 15.77 -25.73 -32.63
N SER A 558 15.91 -26.89 -31.99
CA SER A 558 15.13 -28.10 -32.33
C SER A 558 13.84 -28.24 -31.52
N CYS A 559 13.79 -27.66 -30.31
CA CYS A 559 12.66 -27.81 -29.39
C CYS A 559 11.86 -26.52 -29.15
N THR A 560 12.12 -25.47 -29.94
CA THR A 560 11.31 -24.25 -29.92
C THR A 560 9.89 -24.54 -30.43
N SER A 561 8.89 -24.28 -29.60
CA SER A 561 7.48 -24.30 -29.99
C SER A 561 6.96 -22.91 -30.36
N PHE A 562 7.55 -21.85 -29.80
CA PHE A 562 7.22 -20.45 -30.09
C PHE A 562 8.41 -19.54 -29.77
N ALA A 563 8.56 -18.42 -30.47
CA ALA A 563 9.62 -17.46 -30.18
C ALA A 563 9.22 -16.02 -30.56
N THR A 564 9.80 -15.06 -29.84
CA THR A 564 9.78 -13.63 -30.12
C THR A 564 11.22 -13.12 -30.33
N PRO A 565 11.42 -11.83 -30.61
CA PRO A 565 12.77 -11.27 -30.67
C PRO A 565 13.58 -11.46 -29.38
N ASN A 566 12.95 -11.45 -28.20
CA ASN A 566 13.65 -11.50 -26.91
C ASN A 566 13.52 -12.86 -26.20
N LEU A 567 12.41 -13.57 -26.42
CA LEU A 567 12.09 -14.81 -25.71
C LEU A 567 11.97 -16.02 -26.64
N VAL A 568 12.23 -17.19 -26.09
CA VAL A 568 12.02 -18.49 -26.74
C VAL A 568 11.25 -19.40 -25.77
N VAL A 569 10.26 -20.09 -26.31
CA VAL A 569 9.49 -21.12 -25.58
C VAL A 569 9.92 -22.50 -26.08
N LEU A 570 10.44 -23.32 -25.18
CA LEU A 570 10.79 -24.71 -25.46
C LEU A 570 9.73 -25.64 -24.89
N GLU A 571 9.34 -26.66 -25.66
CA GLU A 571 8.42 -27.70 -25.20
C GLU A 571 9.18 -28.79 -24.43
N ALA A 572 8.78 -29.05 -23.18
CA ALA A 572 9.46 -30.01 -22.32
C ALA A 572 9.44 -31.44 -22.88
N GLN A 573 8.34 -31.84 -23.54
CA GLN A 573 8.25 -33.15 -24.20
C GLN A 573 9.28 -33.34 -25.31
N CYS A 574 9.72 -32.27 -25.98
CA CYS A 574 10.79 -32.37 -26.98
C CYS A 574 12.15 -32.62 -26.32
N LEU A 575 12.40 -32.02 -25.15
CA LEU A 575 13.65 -32.15 -24.41
C LEU A 575 13.88 -33.56 -23.84
N THR A 576 12.83 -34.35 -23.67
CA THR A 576 12.90 -35.71 -23.10
C THR A 576 12.95 -36.83 -24.16
N ARG A 577 12.75 -36.52 -25.45
CA ARG A 577 12.63 -37.51 -26.56
C ARG A 577 13.94 -38.15 -27.05
N GLU A 578 15.01 -38.14 -26.26
CA GLU A 578 16.32 -38.69 -26.68
C GLU A 578 16.85 -39.87 -25.86
#